data_AF-A0A9P7FI04-F1
#
_entry.id   AF-A0A9P7FI04-F1
#
_cell.length_a   1.000
_cell.length_b   1.000
_cell.length_c   1.000
_cell.angle_alpha   90.00
_cell.angle_beta   90.00
_cell.angle_gamma   90.00
#
_symmetry.space_group_name_H-M   'P 1'
#
loop_
_entity.id
_entity.type
_entity.pdbx_description
1 polymer ?
#
loop_
_entity_poly.entity_id
_entity_poly.type
_entity_poly.pdbx_seq_one_letter_code
_entity_poly.pdbx_strand_id
1 'polypeptide(L)'
;MASVLSLPEPLQRFLSKFPLHTYSPIQVISRCPLQKPTLWIAPPRTTAVDQAFNSDILSTDVECLKWQAYITLRGLTNIAVRWDISPEGGIDGRLPCLHTPVFGDVSSELLAPRSIPGWVNGQVGGGSDPLNGYSDEILKDESHAWVSLLEGVVHAALTLSEPPRPALSQLFLTAIAGGRVLATTLSPPPAPLTGLSSVLPPYGTNITLSSIQGQYTEAIASLSERLGTDNWFLGSENPTALDALAFAYLHCLLYSMDSTRIEVTRRVNLVDWERRVRTQVEAAFTVA
;
A
#
# COMPACT_ATOMS: atom_id res chain seq x y z
N MET A 1 -20.66 17.59 18.98
CA MET A 1 -21.48 18.39 19.92
C MET A 1 -22.16 17.43 20.87
N ALA A 2 -21.71 17.39 22.13
CA ALA A 2 -22.23 16.49 23.14
C ALA A 2 -23.65 16.91 23.55
N SER A 3 -24.55 15.95 23.69
CA SER A 3 -25.91 16.19 24.18
C SER A 3 -25.86 16.75 25.61
N VAL A 4 -26.19 18.03 25.78
CA VAL A 4 -26.11 18.77 27.06
C VAL A 4 -27.31 18.48 27.99
N LEU A 5 -28.16 17.49 27.67
CA LEU A 5 -29.32 17.13 28.48
C LEU A 5 -29.23 15.65 28.87
N SER A 6 -28.59 15.36 30.01
CA SER A 6 -28.67 14.02 30.60
C SER A 6 -30.06 13.85 31.23
N LEU A 7 -30.77 12.80 30.83
CA LEU A 7 -32.09 12.49 31.38
C LEU A 7 -32.00 12.23 32.90
N PRO A 8 -32.98 12.71 33.68
CA PRO A 8 -33.11 12.34 35.08
C PRO A 8 -33.22 10.81 35.24
N GLU A 9 -32.50 10.26 36.22
CA GLU A 9 -32.44 8.83 36.52
C GLU A 9 -33.81 8.12 36.60
N PRO A 10 -34.90 8.69 37.15
CA PRO A 10 -36.20 8.01 37.15
C PRO A 10 -36.78 7.83 35.74
N LEU A 11 -36.58 8.80 34.85
CA LEU A 11 -37.02 8.69 33.45
C LEU A 11 -36.15 7.70 32.68
N GLN A 12 -34.84 7.65 32.97
CA GLN A 12 -33.94 6.64 32.40
C GLN A 12 -34.37 5.22 32.80
N ARG A 13 -34.76 4.99 34.06
CA ARG A 13 -35.27 3.70 34.56
C ARG A 13 -36.64 3.32 33.99
N PHE A 14 -37.50 4.31 33.73
CA PHE A 14 -38.78 4.06 33.06
C PHE A 14 -38.56 3.68 31.60
N LEU A 15 -37.70 4.42 30.89
CA LEU A 15 -37.41 4.19 29.48
C LEU A 15 -36.57 2.93 29.22
N SER A 16 -35.78 2.46 30.19
CA SER A 16 -35.05 1.19 30.07
C SER A 16 -35.95 -0.06 30.05
N LYS A 17 -37.24 0.09 30.38
CA LYS A 17 -38.23 -0.99 30.23
C LYS A 17 -38.69 -1.17 28.78
N PHE A 18 -38.36 -0.23 27.90
CA PHE A 18 -38.57 -0.36 26.47
C PHE A 18 -37.23 -0.75 25.81
N PRO A 19 -37.23 -1.67 24.84
CA PRO A 19 -38.37 -2.30 24.18
C PRO A 19 -39.02 -3.44 24.99
N LEU A 20 -40.34 -3.63 24.83
CA LEU A 20 -41.12 -4.66 25.54
C LEU A 20 -40.77 -6.10 25.13
N HIS A 21 -40.24 -6.30 23.92
CA HIS A 21 -39.81 -7.58 23.40
C HIS A 21 -38.66 -7.38 22.41
N THR A 22 -37.53 -8.02 22.69
CA THR A 22 -36.37 -8.04 21.79
C THR A 22 -36.31 -9.38 21.10
N TYR A 23 -36.47 -9.39 19.78
CA TYR A 23 -36.28 -10.60 19.00
C TYR A 23 -34.83 -11.08 19.09
N SER A 24 -34.64 -12.39 18.97
CA SER A 24 -33.29 -12.94 18.84
C SER A 24 -32.60 -12.35 17.61
N PRO A 25 -31.27 -12.16 17.64
CA PRO A 25 -30.53 -11.67 16.49
C PRO A 25 -30.82 -12.51 15.25
N ILE A 26 -31.09 -11.82 14.13
CA ILE A 26 -31.28 -12.48 12.84
C ILE A 26 -29.98 -13.20 12.49
N GLN A 27 -30.07 -14.53 12.35
CA GLN A 27 -28.95 -15.35 11.92
C GLN A 27 -28.69 -15.06 10.44
N VAL A 28 -27.55 -14.44 10.14
CA VAL A 28 -27.14 -14.19 8.76
C VAL A 28 -26.70 -15.51 8.16
N ILE A 29 -27.35 -15.92 7.05
CA ILE A 29 -27.23 -17.25 6.44
C ILE A 29 -25.81 -17.55 5.95
N SER A 30 -24.99 -16.53 5.70
CA SER A 30 -23.64 -16.71 5.17
C SER A 30 -22.66 -15.69 5.77
N ARG A 31 -22.24 -15.93 7.02
CA ARG A 31 -20.96 -15.42 7.50
C ARG A 31 -20.00 -16.59 7.50
N CYS A 32 -19.13 -16.67 6.49
CA CYS A 32 -17.95 -17.50 6.62
C CYS A 32 -17.07 -16.85 7.69
N PRO A 33 -16.93 -17.43 8.89
CA PRO A 33 -16.06 -16.86 9.90
C PRO A 33 -14.63 -16.86 9.35
N LEU A 34 -13.96 -15.72 9.44
CA LEU A 34 -12.56 -15.62 9.04
C LEU A 34 -11.73 -16.54 9.94
N GLN A 35 -11.04 -17.49 9.32
CA GLN A 35 -10.17 -18.43 10.02
C GLN A 35 -8.74 -17.90 10.15
N LYS A 36 -8.35 -17.00 9.25
CA LYS A 36 -7.00 -16.44 9.12
C LYS A 36 -7.09 -14.93 8.99
N PRO A 37 -6.03 -14.19 9.35
CA PRO A 37 -5.91 -12.78 8.95
C PRO A 37 -6.01 -12.70 7.43
N THR A 38 -6.87 -11.81 6.94
CA THR A 38 -7.15 -11.65 5.50
C THR A 38 -6.83 -10.23 5.06
N LEU A 39 -5.88 -10.09 4.13
CA LEU A 39 -5.55 -8.82 3.52
C LEU A 39 -6.44 -8.56 2.30
N TRP A 40 -7.08 -7.41 2.28
CA TRP A 40 -7.87 -6.93 1.13
C TRP A 40 -6.96 -6.14 0.21
N ILE A 41 -6.87 -6.57 -1.05
CA ILE A 41 -5.95 -6.00 -2.04
C ILE A 41 -6.67 -5.63 -3.34
N ALA A 42 -6.04 -4.78 -4.14
CA ALA A 42 -6.44 -4.63 -5.54
C ALA A 42 -6.20 -5.95 -6.30
N PRO A 43 -7.02 -6.26 -7.32
CA PRO A 43 -6.97 -7.55 -8.00
C PRO A 43 -5.59 -7.83 -8.62
N PRO A 44 -5.16 -9.10 -8.59
CA PRO A 44 -3.91 -9.50 -9.23
C PRO A 44 -4.00 -9.41 -10.75
N ARG A 45 -2.84 -9.40 -11.42
CA ARG A 45 -2.78 -9.39 -12.88
C ARG A 45 -3.18 -10.76 -13.42
N THR A 46 -4.42 -10.90 -13.87
CA THR A 46 -4.83 -12.06 -14.65
C THR A 46 -4.33 -11.89 -16.09
N THR A 47 -3.24 -12.55 -16.45
CA THR A 47 -2.91 -12.72 -17.87
C THR A 47 -3.86 -13.78 -18.46
N ALA A 48 -4.31 -13.59 -19.70
CA ALA A 48 -5.20 -14.55 -20.37
C ALA A 48 -4.57 -15.94 -20.57
N VAL A 49 -3.27 -16.09 -20.32
CA VAL A 49 -2.49 -17.31 -20.53
C VAL A 49 -2.33 -18.13 -19.24
N ASP A 50 -2.37 -17.48 -18.07
CA ASP A 50 -2.03 -18.12 -16.77
C ASP A 50 -3.21 -18.72 -16.02
N GLN A 51 -4.40 -18.80 -16.63
CA GLN A 51 -5.60 -19.40 -16.02
C GLN A 51 -5.44 -20.89 -15.65
N ALA A 52 -4.35 -21.56 -16.06
CA ALA A 52 -4.20 -22.99 -15.94
C ALA A 52 -3.24 -23.49 -14.84
N PHE A 53 -2.26 -22.70 -14.34
CA PHE A 53 -1.22 -23.30 -13.47
C PHE A 53 -0.65 -22.48 -12.31
N ASN A 54 -0.88 -21.17 -12.19
CA ASN A 54 -0.56 -20.40 -10.98
C ASN A 54 -1.32 -19.06 -11.01
N SER A 55 -2.36 -18.92 -10.19
CA SER A 55 -2.99 -17.61 -10.00
C SER A 55 -2.00 -16.70 -9.28
N ASP A 56 -1.51 -15.67 -9.97
CA ASP A 56 -0.70 -14.62 -9.35
C ASP A 56 -1.49 -14.06 -8.13
N ILE A 57 -0.88 -14.09 -6.94
CA ILE A 57 -1.49 -13.61 -5.68
C ILE A 57 -1.10 -12.14 -5.44
N LEU A 58 -0.14 -11.63 -6.22
CA LEU A 58 0.43 -10.32 -6.03
C LEU A 58 -0.48 -9.24 -6.61
N SER A 59 -0.69 -8.19 -5.84
CA SER A 59 -1.58 -7.11 -6.24
C SER A 59 -1.02 -6.32 -7.43
N THR A 60 -1.91 -5.68 -8.18
CA THR A 60 -1.55 -4.69 -9.20
C THR A 60 -1.10 -3.36 -8.60
N ASP A 61 -1.57 -3.04 -7.40
CA ASP A 61 -1.36 -1.75 -6.76
C ASP A 61 -0.10 -1.73 -5.89
N VAL A 62 0.62 -0.61 -5.92
CA VAL A 62 1.88 -0.43 -5.20
C VAL A 62 1.66 -0.42 -3.69
N GLU A 63 0.60 0.23 -3.19
CA GLU A 63 0.36 0.27 -1.75
C GLU A 63 -0.02 -1.12 -1.23
N CYS A 64 -0.86 -1.85 -1.97
CA CYS A 64 -1.22 -3.23 -1.64
C CYS A 64 0.01 -4.15 -1.60
N LEU A 65 0.88 -4.10 -2.62
CA LEU A 65 2.13 -4.88 -2.67
C LEU A 65 3.09 -4.52 -1.54
N LYS A 66 3.21 -3.22 -1.21
CA LYS A 66 4.06 -2.76 -0.10
C LYS A 66 3.65 -3.47 1.19
N TRP A 67 2.36 -3.55 1.46
CA TRP A 67 1.87 -4.22 2.66
C TRP A 67 1.96 -5.75 2.58
N GLN A 68 1.76 -6.35 1.40
CA GLN A 68 2.02 -7.78 1.20
C GLN A 68 3.49 -8.13 1.52
N ALA A 69 4.43 -7.37 0.96
CA ALA A 69 5.85 -7.55 1.19
C ALA A 69 6.24 -7.25 2.64
N TYR A 70 5.76 -6.15 3.20
CA TYR A 70 6.06 -5.76 4.59
C TYR A 70 5.72 -6.87 5.57
N ILE A 71 4.51 -7.44 5.45
CA ILE A 71 4.06 -8.47 6.37
C ILE A 71 4.91 -9.75 6.21
N THR A 72 5.21 -10.14 4.97
CA THR A 72 6.03 -11.32 4.69
C THR A 72 7.46 -11.18 5.18
N LEU A 73 8.07 -10.02 4.94
CA LEU A 73 9.45 -9.73 5.32
C LEU A 73 9.62 -9.67 6.84
N ARG A 74 8.57 -9.37 7.60
CA ARG A 74 8.55 -9.50 9.07
C ARG A 74 8.40 -10.95 9.55
N GLY A 75 8.36 -11.93 8.64
CA GLY A 75 8.32 -13.36 8.95
C GLY A 75 6.92 -13.91 9.19
N LEU A 76 5.86 -13.14 8.92
CA LEU A 76 4.49 -13.63 9.05
C LEU A 76 4.09 -14.43 7.81
N THR A 77 3.62 -15.66 8.04
CA THR A 77 3.14 -16.59 7.02
C THR A 77 1.68 -16.96 7.28
N ASN A 78 1.02 -17.58 6.29
CA ASN A 78 -0.34 -18.11 6.42
C ASN A 78 -1.42 -17.02 6.52
N ILE A 79 -1.24 -15.95 5.74
CA ILE A 79 -2.21 -14.85 5.62
C ILE A 79 -3.04 -15.06 4.36
N ALA A 80 -4.35 -14.89 4.51
CA ALA A 80 -5.27 -15.01 3.39
C ALA A 80 -5.32 -13.69 2.59
N VAL A 81 -5.58 -13.75 1.30
CA VAL A 81 -5.67 -12.57 0.42
C VAL A 81 -7.01 -12.59 -0.29
N ARG A 82 -7.64 -11.41 -0.40
CA ARG A 82 -8.94 -11.24 -1.04
C ARG A 82 -8.98 -9.98 -1.89
N TRP A 83 -9.64 -10.04 -3.04
CA TRP A 83 -9.75 -8.94 -4.01
C TRP A 83 -11.15 -8.79 -4.60
N ASP A 84 -12.16 -9.41 -3.99
CA ASP A 84 -13.57 -9.25 -4.37
C ASP A 84 -14.20 -7.94 -3.84
N ILE A 85 -13.47 -7.21 -3.01
CA ILE A 85 -13.91 -5.98 -2.35
C ILE A 85 -13.46 -4.76 -3.18
N SER A 86 -14.40 -3.87 -3.50
CA SER A 86 -14.09 -2.57 -4.10
C SER A 86 -13.36 -1.66 -3.10
N PRO A 87 -12.59 -0.67 -3.55
CA PRO A 87 -11.88 0.23 -2.64
C PRO A 87 -12.78 1.00 -1.69
N GLU A 88 -14.03 1.26 -2.09
CA GLU A 88 -15.07 1.87 -1.24
C GLU A 88 -15.41 1.04 0.00
N GLY A 89 -15.23 -0.28 -0.06
CA GLY A 89 -15.42 -1.17 1.08
C GLY A 89 -14.30 -1.08 2.11
N GLY A 90 -13.16 -0.51 1.75
CA GLY A 90 -12.02 -0.30 2.65
C GLY A 90 -12.20 0.89 3.59
N ILE A 91 -11.39 0.91 4.65
CA ILE A 91 -11.33 2.05 5.57
C ILE A 91 -10.79 3.26 4.81
N ASP A 92 -11.41 4.42 5.02
CA ASP A 92 -11.10 5.66 4.29
C ASP A 92 -11.33 5.55 2.76
N GLY A 93 -12.11 4.56 2.31
CA GLY A 93 -12.39 4.31 0.90
C GLY A 93 -11.16 3.86 0.10
N ARG A 94 -10.22 3.19 0.76
CA ARG A 94 -8.93 2.78 0.18
C ARG A 94 -8.57 1.35 0.52
N LEU A 95 -7.83 0.72 -0.38
CA LEU A 95 -7.12 -0.54 -0.16
C LEU A 95 -5.63 -0.22 0.02
N PRO A 96 -4.88 -1.07 0.76
CA PRO A 96 -5.33 -2.30 1.39
C PRO A 96 -5.98 -2.11 2.76
N CYS A 97 -6.70 -3.13 3.24
CA CYS A 97 -7.19 -3.22 4.62
C CYS A 97 -6.92 -4.62 5.16
N LEU A 98 -6.55 -4.74 6.43
CA LEU A 98 -6.27 -6.04 7.05
C LEU A 98 -7.43 -6.44 7.96
N HIS A 99 -8.10 -7.53 7.64
CA HIS A 99 -9.18 -8.07 8.45
C HIS A 99 -8.64 -9.16 9.36
N THR A 100 -8.70 -8.92 10.66
CA THR A 100 -8.28 -9.89 11.68
C THR A 100 -9.43 -10.83 12.04
N PRO A 101 -9.17 -12.13 12.20
CA PRO A 101 -10.20 -13.09 12.58
C PRO A 101 -10.56 -12.89 14.05
N VAL A 102 -11.76 -13.36 14.43
CA VAL A 102 -12.24 -13.35 15.81
C VAL A 102 -11.36 -14.31 16.63
N PHE A 103 -10.57 -13.79 17.55
CA PHE A 103 -9.85 -14.59 18.54
C PHE A 103 -10.48 -14.38 19.92
N GLY A 104 -11.24 -15.38 20.39
CA GLY A 104 -11.91 -15.31 21.70
C GLY A 104 -13.10 -14.35 21.71
N ASP A 105 -13.16 -13.47 22.72
CA ASP A 105 -14.27 -12.53 22.95
C ASP A 105 -14.12 -11.20 22.16
N VAL A 106 -13.02 -11.05 21.40
CA VAL A 106 -12.73 -9.85 20.61
C VAL A 106 -13.31 -10.01 19.21
N SER A 107 -14.25 -9.13 18.85
CA SER A 107 -14.85 -9.09 17.52
C SER A 107 -13.81 -8.90 16.42
N SER A 108 -14.10 -9.42 15.23
CA SER A 108 -13.25 -9.24 14.04
C SER A 108 -13.03 -7.75 13.77
N GLU A 109 -11.77 -7.33 13.71
CA GLU A 109 -11.41 -5.94 13.49
C GLU A 109 -10.85 -5.77 12.07
N LEU A 110 -11.33 -4.74 11.39
CA LEU A 110 -10.76 -4.27 10.13
C LEU A 110 -9.75 -3.16 10.44
N LEU A 111 -8.52 -3.35 9.99
CA LEU A 111 -7.40 -2.45 10.23
C LEU A 111 -7.05 -1.66 8.96
N ALA A 112 -6.86 -0.36 9.13
CA ALA A 112 -6.39 0.53 8.07
C ALA A 112 -4.90 0.32 7.81
N PRO A 113 -4.36 0.74 6.64
CA PRO A 113 -2.93 0.63 6.33
C PRO A 113 -1.99 1.09 7.45
N ARG A 114 -2.33 2.22 8.10
CA ARG A 114 -1.55 2.82 9.19
C ARG A 114 -1.45 1.96 10.46
N SER A 115 -2.41 1.07 10.70
CA SER A 115 -2.41 0.19 11.89
C SER A 115 -1.82 -1.19 11.61
N ILE A 116 -1.53 -1.53 10.35
CA ILE A 116 -0.88 -2.81 9.98
C ILE A 116 0.47 -3.00 10.70
N PRO A 117 1.40 -2.02 10.75
CA PRO A 117 2.67 -2.19 11.45
C PRO A 117 2.50 -2.55 12.93
N GLY A 118 1.56 -1.89 13.61
CA GLY A 118 1.27 -2.14 15.02
C GLY A 118 0.76 -3.56 15.24
N TRP A 119 -0.12 -4.04 14.37
CA TRP A 119 -0.61 -5.41 14.41
C TRP A 119 0.51 -6.44 14.12
N VAL A 120 1.32 -6.20 13.09
CA VAL A 120 2.45 -7.09 12.74
C VAL A 120 3.43 -7.22 13.90
N ASN A 121 3.82 -6.10 14.51
CA ASN A 121 4.72 -6.11 15.68
C ASN A 121 4.11 -6.89 16.85
N GLY A 122 2.79 -6.78 17.06
CA GLY A 122 2.08 -7.57 18.06
C GLY A 122 2.10 -9.08 17.81
N GLN A 123 2.11 -9.52 16.54
CA GLN A 123 2.16 -10.94 16.18
C GLN A 123 3.58 -11.53 16.24
N VAL A 124 4.59 -10.76 15.85
CA VAL A 124 6.00 -11.22 15.85
C VAL A 124 6.56 -11.33 17.28
N GLY A 125 5.92 -10.69 18.27
CA GLY A 125 6.32 -10.77 19.67
C GLY A 125 7.64 -10.05 20.00
N GLY A 126 8.22 -9.34 19.03
CA GLY A 126 9.33 -8.42 19.25
C GLY A 126 8.81 -7.12 19.88
N GLY A 127 9.41 -6.71 21.00
CA GLY A 127 9.19 -5.36 21.54
C GLY A 127 9.44 -4.30 20.46
N SER A 128 8.87 -3.09 20.61
CA SER A 128 8.97 -2.06 19.58
C SER A 128 10.44 -1.81 19.22
N ASP A 129 10.87 -2.29 18.04
CA ASP A 129 12.23 -2.06 17.55
C ASP A 129 12.32 -0.58 17.13
N PRO A 130 13.04 0.27 17.90
CA PRO A 130 13.10 1.70 17.60
C PRO A 130 13.80 1.98 16.25
N LEU A 131 14.63 1.05 15.79
CA LEU A 131 15.40 1.13 14.57
C LEU A 131 14.75 0.39 13.39
N ASN A 132 13.59 -0.26 13.58
CA ASN A 132 12.80 -0.90 12.52
C ASN A 132 13.57 -1.93 11.63
N GLY A 133 14.68 -2.48 12.11
CA GLY A 133 15.57 -3.38 11.39
C GLY A 133 16.86 -2.74 10.85
N TYR A 134 17.06 -1.43 11.03
CA TYR A 134 18.29 -0.74 10.65
C TYR A 134 19.38 -0.91 11.72
N SER A 135 20.66 -0.89 11.32
CA SER A 135 21.78 -0.92 12.27
C SER A 135 21.92 0.39 13.04
N ASP A 136 21.73 1.52 12.34
CA ASP A 136 22.02 2.86 12.84
C ASP A 136 20.89 3.86 12.52
N GLU A 137 20.79 4.90 13.34
CA GLU A 137 19.83 6.01 13.14
C GLU A 137 20.12 6.78 11.84
N ILE A 138 21.39 6.91 11.45
CA ILE A 138 21.80 7.57 10.21
C ILE A 138 21.23 6.82 8.99
N LEU A 139 21.26 5.49 9.01
CA LEU A 139 20.68 4.69 7.92
C LEU A 139 19.16 4.78 7.90
N LYS A 140 18.53 4.89 9.07
CA LYS A 140 17.10 5.16 9.15
C LYS A 140 16.75 6.50 8.50
N ASP A 141 17.52 7.55 8.76
CA ASP A 141 17.33 8.86 8.12
C ASP A 141 17.61 8.80 6.60
N GLU A 142 18.65 8.09 6.18
CA GLU A 142 18.92 7.81 4.77
C GLU A 142 17.73 7.10 4.11
N SER A 143 17.12 6.15 4.80
CA SER A 143 15.95 5.41 4.31
C SER A 143 14.76 6.33 4.02
N HIS A 144 14.57 7.40 4.81
CA HIS A 144 13.50 8.36 4.57
C HIS A 144 13.72 9.15 3.27
N ALA A 145 14.97 9.46 2.92
CA ALA A 145 15.29 10.09 1.64
C ALA A 145 14.95 9.15 0.45
N TRP A 146 15.29 7.86 0.59
CA TRP A 146 14.96 6.84 -0.42
C TRP A 146 13.44 6.63 -0.57
N VAL A 147 12.70 6.60 0.55
CA VAL A 147 11.23 6.56 0.52
C VAL A 147 10.67 7.77 -0.21
N SER A 148 11.16 8.98 0.06
CA SER A 148 10.72 10.20 -0.64
C SER A 148 11.02 10.15 -2.14
N LEU A 149 12.16 9.57 -2.55
CA LEU A 149 12.53 9.40 -3.95
C LEU A 149 11.60 8.40 -4.65
N LEU A 150 11.28 7.28 -4.00
CA LEU A 150 10.39 6.24 -4.52
C LEU A 150 8.93 6.70 -4.61
N GLU A 151 8.39 7.29 -3.54
CA GLU A 151 7.02 7.81 -3.51
C GLU A 151 6.84 9.08 -4.35
N GLY A 152 7.94 9.75 -4.72
CA GLY A 152 7.90 10.95 -5.54
C GLY A 152 8.18 10.69 -7.01
N VAL A 153 9.46 10.57 -7.36
CA VAL A 153 9.92 10.49 -8.77
C VAL A 153 9.49 9.18 -9.40
N VAL A 154 9.71 8.07 -8.70
CA VAL A 154 9.42 6.73 -9.25
C VAL A 154 7.91 6.49 -9.35
N HIS A 155 7.14 6.91 -8.35
CA HIS A 155 5.68 6.89 -8.41
C HIS A 155 5.15 7.74 -9.58
N ALA A 156 5.65 8.96 -9.74
CA ALA A 156 5.23 9.82 -10.85
C ALA A 156 5.55 9.20 -12.21
N ALA A 157 6.72 8.60 -12.38
CA ALA A 157 7.10 7.90 -13.60
C ALA A 157 6.20 6.68 -13.87
N LEU A 158 5.87 5.90 -12.84
CA LEU A 158 4.95 4.76 -12.95
C LEU A 158 3.56 5.22 -13.39
N THR A 159 2.99 6.24 -12.74
CA THR A 159 1.67 6.79 -13.07
C THR A 159 1.62 7.33 -14.50
N LEU A 160 2.71 7.94 -14.98
CA LEU A 160 2.81 8.42 -16.37
C LEU A 160 2.94 7.29 -17.40
N SER A 161 3.44 6.12 -16.99
CA SER A 161 3.57 4.93 -17.85
C SER A 161 2.32 4.06 -17.90
N GLU A 162 1.31 4.31 -17.05
CA GLU A 162 0.04 3.60 -17.14
C GLU A 162 -0.73 4.06 -18.40
N PRO A 163 -1.27 3.13 -19.20
CA PRO A 163 -2.02 3.50 -20.38
C PRO A 163 -3.25 4.34 -19.98
N PRO A 164 -3.60 5.38 -20.77
CA PRO A 164 -4.74 6.22 -20.45
C PRO A 164 -6.00 5.36 -20.37
N ARG A 165 -6.64 5.35 -19.20
CA ARG A 165 -7.91 4.65 -19.00
C ARG A 165 -8.95 5.23 -19.98
N PRO A 166 -9.81 4.40 -20.59
CA PRO A 166 -10.79 4.87 -21.56
C PRO A 166 -11.68 5.96 -20.94
N ALA A 167 -11.92 7.06 -21.66
CA ALA A 167 -12.57 8.27 -21.14
C ALA A 167 -13.92 8.01 -20.42
N LEU A 168 -14.68 7.00 -20.84
CA LEU A 168 -15.92 6.59 -20.16
C LEU A 168 -15.66 6.05 -18.75
N SER A 169 -14.62 5.24 -18.57
CA SER A 169 -14.23 4.76 -17.23
C SER A 169 -13.79 5.91 -16.32
N GLN A 170 -13.14 6.95 -16.88
CA GLN A 170 -12.80 8.15 -16.12
C GLN A 170 -14.04 8.92 -15.68
N LEU A 171 -15.08 9.03 -16.51
CA LEU A 171 -16.34 9.70 -16.15
C LEU A 171 -17.15 8.97 -15.06
N PHE A 172 -17.04 7.64 -14.97
CA PHE A 172 -17.70 6.86 -13.90
C PHE A 172 -16.86 6.80 -12.61
N LEU A 173 -15.52 6.93 -12.71
CA LEU A 173 -14.60 6.86 -11.56
C LEU A 173 -14.27 8.23 -10.94
N THR A 174 -14.61 9.34 -11.58
CA THR A 174 -14.36 10.72 -11.07
C THR A 174 -15.06 11.01 -9.73
N ALA A 175 -16.07 10.23 -9.35
CA ALA A 175 -16.68 10.31 -8.03
C ALA A 175 -15.93 9.49 -6.95
N ILE A 176 -15.01 8.59 -7.33
CA ILE A 176 -14.53 7.49 -6.46
C ILE A 176 -13.00 7.49 -6.30
N ALA A 177 -12.23 7.97 -7.28
CA ALA A 177 -10.77 7.91 -7.22
C ALA A 177 -10.15 9.24 -6.73
N GLY A 178 -9.91 9.34 -5.41
CA GLY A 178 -9.08 10.39 -4.81
C GLY A 178 -7.59 10.23 -5.12
N GLY A 179 -7.22 10.19 -6.40
CA GLY A 179 -5.83 10.14 -6.85
C GLY A 179 -5.09 11.41 -6.43
N ARG A 180 -3.87 11.27 -5.90
CA ARG A 180 -3.00 12.42 -5.61
C ARG A 180 -2.65 13.11 -6.93
N VAL A 181 -2.77 14.43 -6.96
CA VAL A 181 -2.34 15.22 -8.13
C VAL A 181 -0.84 15.01 -8.32
N LEU A 182 -0.38 14.70 -9.54
CA LEU A 182 1.04 14.43 -9.83
C LEU A 182 1.98 15.52 -9.31
N ALA A 183 1.54 16.78 -9.34
CA ALA A 183 2.31 17.90 -8.79
C ALA A 183 2.55 17.79 -7.27
N THR A 184 1.68 17.11 -6.53
CA THR A 184 1.80 16.89 -5.08
C THR A 184 2.65 15.68 -4.70
N THR A 185 2.94 14.78 -5.66
CA THR A 185 3.81 13.63 -5.40
C THR A 185 5.28 13.96 -5.61
N LEU A 186 5.60 14.90 -6.52
CA LEU A 186 6.98 15.29 -6.79
C LEU A 186 7.62 16.02 -5.58
N SER A 187 8.78 15.52 -5.16
CA SER A 187 9.64 16.16 -4.16
C SER A 187 11.01 16.42 -4.79
N PRO A 188 11.42 17.69 -5.00
CA PRO A 188 10.72 18.93 -4.65
C PRO A 188 9.52 19.24 -5.57
N PRO A 189 8.55 20.07 -5.11
CA PRO A 189 7.40 20.45 -5.94
C PRO A 189 7.85 21.25 -7.18
N PRO A 190 7.24 21.04 -8.35
CA PRO A 190 7.63 21.69 -9.59
C PRO A 190 7.42 23.21 -9.52
N ALA A 191 8.27 23.96 -10.19
CA ALA A 191 8.14 25.42 -10.25
C ALA A 191 6.78 25.82 -10.84
N PRO A 192 6.09 26.83 -10.27
CA PRO A 192 4.87 27.34 -10.86
C PRO A 192 5.16 27.90 -12.26
N LEU A 193 4.21 27.75 -13.19
CA LEU A 193 4.32 28.25 -14.58
C LEU A 193 4.52 29.77 -14.65
N THR A 194 4.17 30.48 -13.57
CA THR A 194 4.42 31.90 -13.35
C THR A 194 5.43 32.04 -12.22
N GLY A 195 6.60 32.58 -12.54
CA GLY A 195 7.70 32.74 -11.58
C GLY A 195 7.37 33.72 -10.47
N LEU A 196 8.14 33.71 -9.38
CA LEU A 196 7.93 34.57 -8.19
C LEU A 196 7.94 36.08 -8.50
N SER A 197 8.45 36.49 -9.67
CA SER A 197 8.47 37.88 -10.16
C SER A 197 7.27 38.24 -11.06
N SER A 198 6.31 37.33 -11.24
CA SER A 198 5.11 37.55 -12.04
C SER A 198 4.06 38.37 -11.28
N VAL A 199 3.46 39.36 -11.95
CA VAL A 199 2.30 40.13 -11.43
C VAL A 199 1.03 39.26 -11.39
N LEU A 200 0.99 38.20 -12.21
CA LEU A 200 -0.08 37.21 -12.18
C LEU A 200 0.22 36.14 -11.12
N PRO A 201 -0.80 35.71 -10.35
CA PRO A 201 -0.63 34.68 -9.32
C PRO A 201 -0.06 33.39 -9.94
N PRO A 202 0.77 32.64 -9.18
CA PRO A 202 1.32 31.37 -9.62
C PRO A 202 0.19 30.43 -10.04
N TYR A 203 0.01 30.21 -11.35
CA TYR A 203 -1.04 29.36 -11.90
C TYR A 203 -0.42 28.24 -12.74
N GLY A 204 -0.70 26.99 -12.37
CA GLY A 204 -0.23 25.79 -13.06
C GLY A 204 1.23 25.43 -12.78
N THR A 205 1.64 24.24 -13.19
CA THR A 205 3.00 23.69 -13.00
C THR A 205 3.53 23.18 -14.35
N ASN A 206 4.81 23.42 -14.63
CA ASN A 206 5.43 22.90 -15.85
C ASN A 206 6.10 21.57 -15.53
N ILE A 207 5.38 20.47 -15.74
CA ILE A 207 5.90 19.12 -15.57
C ILE A 207 6.26 18.59 -16.96
N THR A 208 7.54 18.63 -17.30
CA THR A 208 8.03 18.03 -18.54
C THR A 208 8.27 16.54 -18.35
N LEU A 209 7.65 15.72 -19.21
CA LEU A 209 7.78 14.26 -19.17
C LEU A 209 9.24 13.82 -19.27
N SER A 210 10.05 14.49 -20.09
CA SER A 210 11.49 14.22 -20.25
C SER A 210 12.29 14.47 -18.96
N SER A 211 11.91 15.46 -18.16
CA SER A 211 12.56 15.74 -16.87
C SER A 211 12.27 14.63 -15.87
N ILE A 212 11.00 14.19 -15.76
CA ILE A 212 10.64 13.07 -14.89
C ILE A 212 11.35 11.79 -15.34
N GLN A 213 11.39 11.52 -16.65
CA GLN A 213 12.09 10.35 -17.17
C GLN A 213 13.60 10.39 -16.85
N GLY A 214 14.25 11.54 -16.98
CA GLY A 214 15.66 11.71 -16.59
C GLY A 214 15.89 11.50 -15.09
N GLN A 215 15.04 12.08 -14.24
CA GLN A 215 15.12 11.87 -12.79
C GLN A 215 14.85 10.41 -12.42
N TYR A 216 13.93 9.74 -13.12
CA TYR A 216 13.64 8.32 -12.93
C TYR A 216 14.83 7.44 -13.31
N THR A 217 15.49 7.69 -14.44
CA THR A 217 16.66 6.88 -14.85
C THR A 217 17.82 7.03 -13.87
N GLU A 218 18.03 8.25 -13.35
CA GLU A 218 19.02 8.54 -12.30
C GLU A 218 18.64 7.88 -10.97
N ALA A 219 17.37 7.96 -10.57
CA ALA A 219 16.84 7.32 -9.37
C ALA A 219 17.01 5.79 -9.39
N ILE A 220 16.71 5.14 -10.50
CA ILE A 220 16.89 3.69 -10.64
C ILE A 220 18.39 3.32 -10.76
N ALA A 221 19.23 4.21 -11.32
CA ALA A 221 20.69 4.04 -11.30
C ALA A 221 21.23 4.05 -9.87
N SER A 222 20.91 5.09 -9.10
CA SER A 222 21.38 5.25 -7.73
C SER A 222 20.85 4.16 -6.80
N LEU A 223 19.61 3.70 -7.00
CA LEU A 223 19.04 2.58 -6.26
C LEU A 223 19.77 1.26 -6.55
N SER A 224 20.15 1.02 -7.81
CA SER A 224 20.99 -0.13 -8.19
C SER A 224 22.39 -0.05 -7.58
N GLU A 225 23.03 1.11 -7.61
CA GLU A 225 24.34 1.31 -6.98
C GLU A 225 24.28 1.11 -5.46
N ARG A 226 23.21 1.61 -4.82
CA ARG A 226 23.04 1.50 -3.37
C ARG A 226 22.76 0.06 -2.91
N LEU A 227 22.07 -0.74 -3.72
CA LEU A 227 21.90 -2.16 -3.45
C LEU A 227 23.20 -2.93 -3.68
N GLY A 228 23.94 -2.61 -4.74
CA GLY A 228 25.24 -3.23 -5.04
C GLY A 228 25.16 -4.75 -5.05
N THR A 229 25.83 -5.37 -4.07
CA THR A 229 25.85 -6.82 -3.82
C THR A 229 25.14 -7.23 -2.53
N ASP A 230 24.48 -6.30 -1.86
CA ASP A 230 23.86 -6.52 -0.56
C ASP A 230 22.55 -7.31 -0.68
N ASN A 231 22.22 -8.05 0.38
CA ASN A 231 20.98 -8.81 0.45
C ASN A 231 19.75 -7.90 0.65
N TRP A 232 19.91 -6.79 1.36
CA TRP A 232 18.84 -5.85 1.68
C TRP A 232 19.34 -4.43 1.50
N PHE A 233 18.42 -3.50 1.27
CA PHE A 233 18.79 -2.10 1.15
C PHE A 233 19.49 -1.60 2.42
N LEU A 234 20.45 -0.69 2.21
CA LEU A 234 21.27 -0.09 3.25
C LEU A 234 22.21 -1.05 4.00
N GLY A 235 22.46 -2.26 3.46
CA GLY A 235 23.34 -3.25 4.10
C GLY A 235 22.77 -3.82 5.40
N SER A 236 21.45 -3.73 5.57
CA SER A 236 20.75 -4.26 6.74
C SER A 236 20.82 -5.80 6.79
N GLU A 237 20.92 -6.37 8.00
CA GLU A 237 20.93 -7.83 8.17
C GLU A 237 19.54 -8.42 7.94
N ASN A 238 18.51 -7.69 8.37
CA ASN A 238 17.10 -8.08 8.29
C ASN A 238 16.34 -7.17 7.32
N PRO A 239 15.29 -7.66 6.65
CA PRO A 239 14.54 -6.87 5.72
C PRO A 239 13.79 -5.72 6.41
N THR A 240 13.78 -4.57 5.74
CA THR A 240 13.28 -3.31 6.26
C THR A 240 11.97 -2.89 5.59
N ALA A 241 11.34 -1.84 6.12
CA ALA A 241 10.16 -1.25 5.49
C ALA A 241 10.49 -0.62 4.12
N LEU A 242 11.74 -0.17 3.93
CA LEU A 242 12.22 0.34 2.66
C LEU A 242 12.27 -0.79 1.61
N ASP A 243 12.76 -1.98 1.98
CA ASP A 243 12.77 -3.15 1.08
C ASP A 243 11.36 -3.51 0.61
N ALA A 244 10.38 -3.49 1.51
CA ALA A 244 8.98 -3.74 1.15
C ALA A 244 8.43 -2.74 0.12
N LEU A 245 8.77 -1.45 0.29
CA LEU A 245 8.34 -0.38 -0.60
C LEU A 245 9.09 -0.42 -1.94
N ALA A 246 10.41 -0.65 -1.91
CA ALA A 246 11.22 -0.83 -3.12
C ALA A 246 10.75 -2.03 -3.95
N PHE A 247 10.42 -3.15 -3.29
CA PHE A 247 9.85 -4.31 -3.95
C PHE A 247 8.54 -3.97 -4.66
N ALA A 248 7.62 -3.27 -3.99
CA ALA A 248 6.34 -2.91 -4.58
C ALA A 248 6.50 -2.07 -5.87
N TYR A 249 7.37 -1.07 -5.85
CA TYR A 249 7.65 -0.26 -7.04
C TYR A 249 8.36 -1.05 -8.14
N LEU A 250 9.44 -1.77 -7.80
CA LEU A 250 10.21 -2.55 -8.79
C LEU A 250 9.34 -3.62 -9.44
N HIS A 251 8.52 -4.31 -8.66
CA HIS A 251 7.55 -5.26 -9.17
C HIS A 251 6.59 -4.58 -10.15
N CYS A 252 5.90 -3.50 -9.77
CA CYS A 252 4.99 -2.81 -10.69
C CYS A 252 5.69 -2.29 -11.96
N LEU A 253 6.91 -1.79 -11.86
CA LEU A 253 7.70 -1.31 -13.01
C LEU A 253 8.12 -2.44 -13.95
N LEU A 254 8.45 -3.63 -13.44
CA LEU A 254 8.82 -4.77 -14.28
C LEU A 254 7.65 -5.29 -15.14
N TYR A 255 6.41 -5.01 -14.71
CA TYR A 255 5.19 -5.34 -15.45
C TYR A 255 4.62 -4.17 -16.24
N SER A 256 5.25 -2.99 -16.22
CA SER A 256 4.87 -1.88 -17.11
C SER A 256 5.28 -2.19 -18.56
N MET A 257 4.62 -1.59 -19.54
CA MET A 257 4.89 -1.86 -20.97
C MET A 257 5.93 -0.91 -21.60
N ASP A 258 6.48 0.01 -20.79
CA ASP A 258 7.12 1.23 -21.28
C ASP A 258 8.65 1.25 -21.11
N SER A 259 9.27 2.38 -21.47
CA SER A 259 10.67 2.67 -21.22
C SER A 259 11.08 2.50 -19.75
N THR A 260 10.14 2.67 -18.82
CA THR A 260 10.37 2.47 -17.38
C THR A 260 10.79 1.04 -17.07
N ARG A 261 10.17 0.04 -17.71
CA ARG A 261 10.55 -1.37 -17.57
C ARG A 261 11.96 -1.64 -18.09
N ILE A 262 12.30 -1.07 -19.26
CA ILE A 262 13.60 -1.28 -19.89
C ILE A 262 14.73 -0.86 -18.94
N GLU A 263 14.58 0.29 -18.28
CA GLU A 263 15.56 0.78 -17.31
C GLU A 263 15.78 -0.17 -16.13
N VAL A 264 14.72 -0.74 -15.56
CA VAL A 264 14.85 -1.71 -14.46
C VAL A 264 15.47 -3.02 -14.98
N THR A 265 14.99 -3.54 -16.11
CA THR A 265 15.49 -4.81 -16.67
C THR A 265 16.96 -4.76 -17.10
N ARG A 266 17.48 -3.58 -17.43
CA ARG A 266 18.91 -3.37 -17.72
C ARG A 266 19.81 -3.64 -16.50
N ARG A 267 19.28 -3.52 -15.28
CA ARG A 267 20.01 -3.65 -14.01
C ARG A 267 19.72 -5.01 -13.39
N VAL A 268 20.61 -5.96 -13.65
CA VAL A 268 20.44 -7.37 -13.30
C VAL A 268 20.30 -7.59 -11.79
N ASN A 269 21.07 -6.86 -10.99
CA ASN A 269 20.99 -6.90 -9.53
C ASN A 269 19.59 -6.59 -8.99
N LEU A 270 18.89 -5.59 -9.56
CA LEU A 270 17.52 -5.25 -9.14
C LEU A 270 16.52 -6.33 -9.51
N VAL A 271 16.67 -6.91 -10.71
CA VAL A 271 15.78 -7.97 -11.20
C VAL A 271 15.94 -9.25 -10.38
N ASP A 272 17.18 -9.65 -10.08
CA ASP A 272 17.47 -10.83 -9.28
C ASP A 272 17.01 -10.65 -7.83
N TRP A 273 17.22 -9.45 -7.27
CA TRP A 273 16.73 -9.09 -5.95
C TRP A 273 15.19 -9.13 -5.90
N GLU A 274 14.51 -8.54 -6.88
CA GLU A 274 13.03 -8.53 -6.94
C GLU A 274 12.49 -9.95 -7.05
N ARG A 275 13.08 -10.81 -7.90
CA ARG A 275 12.65 -12.20 -8.03
C ARG A 275 12.77 -12.96 -6.72
N ARG A 276 13.87 -12.76 -5.97
CA ARG A 276 14.07 -13.41 -4.67
C ARG A 276 13.05 -12.94 -3.63
N VAL A 277 12.73 -11.65 -3.58
CA VAL A 277 11.71 -11.14 -2.66
C VAL A 277 10.33 -11.64 -3.09
N ARG A 278 10.05 -11.66 -4.39
CA ARG A 278 8.78 -12.15 -4.94
C ARG A 278 8.45 -13.57 -4.49
N THR A 279 9.41 -14.50 -4.60
CA THR A 279 9.17 -15.90 -4.20
C THR A 279 8.90 -16.03 -2.71
N GLN A 280 9.49 -15.17 -1.87
CA GLN A 280 9.16 -15.12 -0.44
C GLN A 280 7.73 -14.64 -0.21
N VAL A 281 7.34 -13.53 -0.88
CA VAL A 281 5.99 -12.94 -0.77
C VAL A 281 4.93 -13.93 -1.24
N GLU A 282 5.10 -14.54 -2.41
CA GLU A 282 4.16 -15.53 -2.95
C GLU A 282 3.99 -16.74 -2.03
N ALA A 283 5.07 -17.20 -1.38
CA ALA A 283 5.01 -18.34 -0.47
C ALA A 283 4.28 -18.04 0.86
N ALA A 284 4.16 -16.77 1.25
CA ALA A 284 3.55 -16.39 2.53
C ALA A 284 2.02 -16.29 2.48
N PHE A 285 1.45 -16.06 1.29
CA PHE A 285 0.03 -15.78 1.11
C PHE A 285 -0.75 -16.95 0.49
N THR A 286 -2.02 -17.04 0.88
CA THR A 286 -2.98 -17.99 0.29
C THR A 286 -4.26 -17.25 -0.11
N VAL A 287 -4.97 -17.72 -1.14
CA VAL A 287 -6.27 -17.13 -1.50
C VAL A 287 -7.31 -17.44 -0.42
N ALA A 288 -8.11 -16.44 -0.04
CA ALA A 288 -9.15 -16.52 0.99
C ALA A 288 -10.42 -17.25 0.53
#